data_AF-A0A426UXF6-F1
#
_entry.id   AF-A0A426UXF6-F1
#
_cell.length_a   1.000
_cell.length_b   1.000
_cell.length_c   1.000
_cell.angle_alpha   90.00
_cell.angle_beta   90.00
_cell.angle_gamma   90.00
#
_symmetry.space_group_name_H-M   'P 1'
#
loop_
_entity.id
_entity.type
_entity.pdbx_description
1 polymer ?
#
loop_
_entity_poly.entity_id
_entity_poly.type
_entity_poly.pdbx_seq_one_letter_code
_entity_poly.pdbx_strand_id
1 'polypeptide(L)' 'MGRLKVRLDAGSERALNWLMAEGRTKTEAVRYAVCYGYRDLLIERAKADPKLADDPSYRAELARAERSERL' A
#
# COMPACT_ATOMS: atom_id res chain seq x y z
N MET A 1 -3.79 4.64 18.06
CA MET A 1 -2.98 4.76 16.83
C MET A 1 -1.51 4.73 17.19
N GLY A 2 -0.69 3.96 16.46
CA GLY A 2 0.77 3.96 16.62
C GLY A 2 1.44 5.13 15.89
N ARG A 3 2.68 5.47 16.24
CA ARG A 3 3.50 6.46 15.52
C ARG A 3 4.64 5.74 14.78
N LEU A 4 4.76 5.99 13.48
CA LEU A 4 5.86 5.50 12.64
C LEU A 4 6.88 6.63 12.44
N LYS A 5 8.16 6.37 12.74
CA LYS A 5 9.28 7.25 12.35
C LYS A 5 10.12 6.51 11.31
N VAL A 6 10.29 7.12 10.14
CA VAL A 6 11.05 6.56 9.03
C VAL A 6 12.01 7.61 8.49
N ARG A 7 13.21 7.17 8.13
CA ARG A 7 14.17 8.00 7.37
C ARG A 7 13.86 7.80 5.90
N LEU A 8 13.77 8.90 5.17
CA LEU A 8 13.54 8.90 3.73
C LEU A 8 14.85 9.22 3.03
N ASP A 9 15.09 8.59 1.89
CA ASP A 9 16.08 9.06 0.94
C ASP A 9 15.48 10.13 0.02
N ALA A 10 16.31 10.76 -0.82
CA ALA A 10 15.87 11.81 -1.72
C ALA A 10 14.77 11.35 -2.71
N GLY A 11 14.77 10.06 -3.10
CA GLY A 11 13.74 9.49 -3.95
C GLY A 11 12.39 9.41 -3.25
N SER A 12 12.39 8.87 -2.03
CA SER A 12 11.22 8.70 -1.19
C SER A 12 10.63 10.04 -0.73
N GLU A 13 11.48 11.03 -0.45
CA GLU A 13 11.02 12.39 -0.15
C GLU A 13 10.30 13.03 -1.33
N ARG A 14 10.82 12.87 -2.56
CA ARG A 14 10.15 13.37 -3.77
C ARG A 14 8.82 12.67 -3.99
N ALA A 15 8.77 11.35 -3.85
CA ALA A 15 7.53 10.58 -3.99
C ALA A 15 6.48 11.00 -2.95
N LEU A 16 6.89 11.20 -1.69
CA LEU A 16 6.00 11.66 -0.63
C LEU A 16 5.45 13.07 -0.93
N ASN A 17 6.31 13.99 -1.37
CA ASN A 17 5.89 15.34 -1.74
C ASN A 17 4.92 15.33 -2.93
N TRP A 18 5.14 14.45 -3.91
CA TRP A 18 4.23 14.28 -5.03
C TRP A 18 2.85 13.76 -4.60
N LEU A 19 2.81 12.75 -3.72
CA LEU A 19 1.55 12.23 -3.18
C LEU A 19 0.76 13.26 -2.36
N MET A 20 1.46 14.21 -1.75
CA MET A 20 0.87 15.34 -1.04
C MET A 20 0.39 16.48 -1.95
N ALA A 21 0.85 16.56 -3.20
CA ALA A 21 0.55 17.68 -4.11
C ALA A 21 -0.96 17.84 -4.40
N GLU A 22 -1.73 16.77 -4.26
CA GLU A 22 -3.20 16.76 -4.39
C GLU A 22 -3.93 17.22 -3.11
N GLY A 23 -3.24 17.85 -2.16
CA GLY A 23 -3.81 18.34 -0.90
C GLY A 23 -3.84 17.32 0.24
N ARG A 24 -3.18 16.16 0.07
CA ARG A 24 -3.07 15.15 1.13
C ARG A 24 -2.09 15.59 2.22
N THR A 25 -2.40 15.28 3.46
CA THR A 25 -1.46 15.35 4.58
C THR A 25 -0.37 14.28 4.44
N LYS A 26 0.75 14.46 5.15
CA LYS A 26 1.82 13.44 5.23
C LYS A 26 1.28 12.07 5.69
N THR A 27 0.36 12.08 6.67
CA THR A 27 -0.24 10.85 7.19
C THR A 27 -1.08 10.15 6.12
N GLU A 28 -1.91 10.89 5.38
CA GLU A 28 -2.72 10.35 4.29
C GLU A 28 -1.85 9.84 3.14
N ALA A 29 -0.80 10.58 2.76
CA ALA A 29 0.12 10.17 1.72
C ALA A 29 0.89 8.88 2.09
N VAL A 30 1.36 8.77 3.34
CA VAL A 30 2.02 7.55 3.83
C VAL A 30 1.02 6.40 3.94
N ARG A 31 -0.20 6.64 4.45
CA ARG A 31 -1.26 5.63 4.51
C ARG A 31 -1.57 5.09 3.11
N TYR A 32 -1.76 5.99 2.15
CA TYR A 32 -1.99 5.64 0.75
C TYR A 32 -0.84 4.77 0.22
N ALA A 33 0.41 5.22 0.34
CA ALA A 33 1.57 4.48 -0.16
C ALA A 33 1.71 3.07 0.45
N VAL A 34 1.46 2.93 1.76
CA VAL A 34 1.53 1.63 2.45
C VAL A 34 0.42 0.68 1.99
N CYS A 35 -0.82 1.16 1.87
CA CYS A 35 -1.94 0.34 1.40
C CYS A 35 -1.74 -0.10 -0.05
N TYR A 36 -1.35 0.83 -0.93
CA TYR A 36 -1.10 0.55 -2.34
C TYR A 36 0.04 -0.44 -2.53
N GLY A 37 1.17 -0.21 -1.84
CA GLY A 37 2.32 -1.12 -1.90
C GLY A 37 2.01 -2.52 -1.36
N TYR A 38 1.21 -2.64 -0.30
CA TYR A 38 0.77 -3.95 0.20
C TYR A 38 -0.11 -4.68 -0.81
N ARG A 39 -1.06 -3.99 -1.44
CA ARG A 39 -1.91 -4.57 -2.49
C ARG A 39 -1.07 -5.06 -3.67
N ASP A 40 -0.13 -4.26 -4.16
CA ASP A 40 0.70 -4.63 -5.30
C ASP A 40 1.57 -5.85 -4.97
N LEU A 41 2.10 -5.96 -3.74
CA LEU A 41 2.80 -7.16 -3.28
C LEU A 41 1.91 -8.42 -3.27
N LEU A 42 0.63 -8.28 -2.90
CA LEU A 42 -0.33 -9.38 -3.00
C LEU A 42 -0.64 -9.73 -4.47
N ILE A 43 -0.75 -8.75 -5.35
CA ILE A 43 -0.98 -9.05 -6.77
C ILE A 43 0.23 -9.79 -7.35
N GLU A 44 1.45 -9.35 -7.07
CA GLU A 44 2.67 -9.98 -7.58
C GLU A 44 2.86 -11.40 -7.03
N ARG A 45 2.56 -11.64 -5.75
CA ARG A 45 2.59 -12.99 -5.17
C ARG A 45 1.57 -13.94 -5.81
N ALA A 46 0.38 -13.45 -6.15
CA ALA A 46 -0.64 -14.25 -6.84
C ALA A 46 -0.20 -14.63 -8.25
N LYS A 47 0.49 -13.72 -8.96
CA LYS A 47 1.06 -13.99 -10.28
C LYS A 47 2.18 -15.02 -10.22
N ALA A 48 3.02 -14.97 -9.18
CA ALA A 48 4.14 -15.87 -9.00
C ALA A 48 3.72 -17.28 -8.59
N ASP A 49 2.63 -17.42 -7.82
CA ASP A 49 2.06 -18.71 -7.43
C ASP A 49 0.54 -18.73 -7.70
N PRO A 50 0.11 -19.29 -8.84
CA PRO A 50 -1.31 -19.38 -9.18
C PRO A 50 -2.13 -20.17 -8.16
N LYS A 51 -1.53 -21.12 -7.43
CA LYS A 51 -2.25 -21.89 -6.39
C LYS A 51 -2.56 -21.03 -5.17
N LEU A 52 -1.71 -20.03 -4.90
CA LEU A 52 -1.95 -19.04 -3.84
C LEU A 52 -3.13 -18.12 -4.20
N ALA A 53 -3.36 -17.84 -5.49
CA ALA A 53 -4.50 -17.04 -5.93
C ALA A 53 -5.85 -17.73 -5.64
N ASP A 54 -5.88 -19.05 -5.61
CA ASP A 54 -7.05 -19.85 -5.26
C ASP A 54 -7.25 -20.02 -3.74
N ASP A 55 -6.26 -19.66 -2.92
CA ASP A 55 -6.36 -19.74 -1.46
C ASP A 55 -7.42 -18.75 -0.93
N PRO A 56 -8.47 -19.22 -0.22
CA PRO A 56 -9.53 -18.36 0.29
C PRO A 56 -9.05 -17.28 1.27
N SER A 57 -8.04 -17.57 2.08
CA SER A 57 -7.44 -16.61 3.02
C SER A 57 -6.72 -15.50 2.27
N TYR A 58 -6.06 -15.87 1.18
CA TYR A 58 -5.36 -14.93 0.32
C TYR A 58 -6.31 -13.99 -0.41
N ARG A 59 -7.39 -14.55 -0.98
CA ARG A 59 -8.44 -13.76 -1.63
C ARG A 59 -9.13 -12.81 -0.65
N ALA A 60 -9.31 -13.24 0.61
CA ALA A 60 -9.86 -12.39 1.66
C ALA A 60 -8.92 -11.22 1.99
N GLU A 61 -7.62 -11.45 2.06
CA GLU A 61 -6.61 -10.41 2.28
C GLU A 61 -6.51 -9.43 1.11
N LEU A 62 -6.49 -9.92 -0.14
CA LEU A 62 -6.51 -9.05 -1.32
C LEU A 62 -7.75 -8.15 -1.34
N ALA A 63 -8.94 -8.70 -1.07
CA ALA A 63 -10.17 -7.93 -0.99
C ALA A 63 -10.19 -6.90 0.18
N ARG A 64 -9.46 -7.14 1.27
CA ARG A 64 -9.26 -6.16 2.35
C ARG A 64 -8.34 -5.03 1.90
N ALA A 65 -7.24 -5.36 1.21
CA ALA A 65 -6.32 -4.37 0.66
C ALA A 65 -7.02 -3.44 -0.34
N GLU A 66 -7.80 -3.98 -1.28
CA GLU A 66 -8.56 -3.20 -2.28
C GLU A 66 -9.58 -2.25 -1.64
N ARG A 67 -10.27 -2.67 -0.57
CA ARG A 67 -11.23 -1.81 0.14
C ARG A 67 -10.55 -0.70 0.94
N SER A 68 -9.32 -0.91 1.38
CA SER A 68 -8.58 0.05 2.21
C SER A 68 -8.15 1.30 1.43
N GLU A 69 -8.17 1.25 0.10
CA GLU A 69 -7.83 2.35 -0.81
C GLU A 69 -8.99 3.31 -1.11
N ARG A 70 -10.24 2.93 -0.79
CA ARG A 70 -11.43 3.77 -1.04
C ARG A 70 -11.70 4.80 0.07
N LEU A 71 -10.75 5.00 0.99
CA LEU A 71 -10.84 5.85 2.18
C LEU A 71 -9.76 6.92 2.17
#